data_AF-A0A373FZ30-F1
#
_entry.id   AF-A0A373FZ30-F1
#
_cell.length_a   1.000
_cell.length_b   1.000
_cell.length_c   1.000
_cell.angle_alpha   90.00
_cell.angle_beta   90.00
_cell.angle_gamma   90.00
#
_symmetry.space_group_name_H-M   'P 1'
#
loop_
_entity.id
_entity.type
_entity.pdbx_description
1 polymer ?
#
loop_
_entity_poly.entity_id
_entity_poly.type
_entity_poly.pdbx_seq_one_letter_code
_entity_poly.pdbx_strand_id
1 'polypeptide(L)'
;MKTSKSFNQEYIEKAKTLIHEILEDKKEYDDWTQICFSMQNAVQAAANIWGISSDEQINKMRSFITEMVFTELSNLKQFDIVFKKKGVQVERSLDTLYCSKCGSSDVEKRVWVNPNTREIRYNDSIEVTDCWCGICEEHVELRTLSELWEMFGDIPVNNDDEIEEDFLNFPAGTSRFDVWHWFDERCPNNLHDDLMYPKNDAV
;
A
#
# COMPACT_ATOMS: atom_id res chain seq x y z
N MET A 1 -36.46 25.49 31.02
CA MET A 1 -36.70 24.10 30.57
C MET A 1 -35.44 23.61 29.87
N LYS A 2 -34.72 22.62 30.43
CA LYS A 2 -33.56 22.00 29.78
C LYS A 2 -34.08 21.04 28.72
N THR A 3 -33.97 21.40 27.45
CA THR A 3 -34.25 20.49 26.33
C THR A 3 -33.11 19.47 26.26
N SER A 4 -33.33 18.29 26.84
CA SER A 4 -32.50 17.12 26.59
C SER A 4 -32.58 16.83 25.09
N LYS A 5 -31.51 17.09 24.34
CA LYS A 5 -31.41 16.65 22.95
C LYS A 5 -31.35 15.13 22.99
N SER A 6 -32.47 14.49 22.68
CA SER A 6 -32.56 13.06 22.40
C SER A 6 -31.72 12.78 21.15
N PHE A 7 -30.48 12.36 21.34
CA PHE A 7 -29.64 11.90 20.24
C PHE A 7 -30.20 10.56 19.72
N ASN A 8 -30.09 10.35 18.41
CA ASN A 8 -30.55 9.11 17.77
C ASN A 8 -29.78 7.93 18.40
N GLN A 9 -30.52 7.03 19.06
CA GLN A 9 -29.95 5.91 19.79
C GLN A 9 -29.12 5.00 18.87
N GLU A 10 -29.54 4.83 17.62
CA GLU A 10 -28.84 4.05 16.60
C GLU A 10 -27.48 4.66 16.25
N TYR A 11 -27.41 5.99 16.17
CA TYR A 11 -26.16 6.71 15.96
C TYR A 11 -25.21 6.56 17.16
N ILE A 12 -25.75 6.59 18.38
CA ILE A 12 -24.96 6.39 19.60
C ILE A 12 -24.38 4.98 19.65
N GLU A 13 -25.19 3.95 19.34
CA GLU A 13 -24.71 2.57 19.37
C GLU A 13 -23.71 2.29 18.24
N LYS A 14 -23.90 2.89 17.05
CA LYS A 14 -22.91 2.82 15.97
C LYS A 14 -21.58 3.48 16.35
N ALA A 15 -21.62 4.66 16.97
CA ALA A 15 -20.42 5.35 17.42
C ALA A 15 -19.69 4.60 18.54
N LYS A 16 -20.43 4.01 19.49
CA LYS A 16 -19.84 3.16 20.54
C LYS A 16 -19.17 1.92 19.99
N THR A 17 -19.81 1.28 19.00
CA THR A 17 -19.26 0.10 18.32
C THR A 17 -17.94 0.45 17.64
N LEU A 18 -17.89 1.56 16.89
CA LEU A 18 -16.68 2.05 16.24
C LEU A 18 -15.56 2.36 17.26
N ILE A 19 -15.90 3.05 18.37
CA ILE A 19 -14.94 3.38 19.43
C ILE A 19 -14.39 2.11 20.09
N HIS A 20 -15.23 1.09 20.28
CA HIS A 20 -14.82 -0.19 20.86
C HIS A 20 -13.92 -0.99 19.91
N GLU A 21 -14.23 -1.00 18.61
CA GLU A 21 -13.41 -1.63 17.57
C GLU A 21 -12.02 -0.99 17.45
N ILE A 22 -11.94 0.35 17.57
CA ILE A 22 -10.69 1.11 17.60
C ILE A 22 -9.88 0.83 18.87
N LEU A 23 -10.54 0.75 20.04
CA LEU A 23 -9.85 0.53 21.32
C LEU A 23 -9.39 -0.93 21.52
N GLU A 24 -10.04 -1.89 20.87
CA GLU A 24 -9.69 -3.31 20.95
C GLU A 24 -8.78 -3.81 19.81
N ASP A 25 -8.31 -2.91 18.93
CA ASP A 25 -7.36 -3.21 17.85
C ASP A 25 -7.87 -4.34 16.92
N LYS A 26 -9.17 -4.35 16.65
CA LYS A 26 -9.85 -5.39 15.86
C LYS A 26 -9.94 -5.09 14.36
N LYS A 27 -9.42 -3.95 13.92
CA LYS A 27 -9.35 -3.56 12.50
C LYS A 27 -8.10 -2.75 12.25
N GLU A 28 -7.29 -3.19 11.30
CA GLU A 28 -6.03 -2.56 10.89
C GLU A 28 -6.34 -1.19 10.27
N TYR A 29 -6.21 -0.14 11.07
CA TYR A 29 -6.19 1.22 10.56
C TYR A 29 -4.78 1.52 10.05
N ASP A 30 -4.67 1.94 8.78
CA ASP A 30 -3.46 2.47 8.15
C ASP A 30 -2.60 3.23 9.16
N ASP A 31 -1.30 2.93 9.25
CA ASP A 31 -0.38 3.44 10.28
C ASP A 31 -0.48 4.97 10.45
N TRP A 32 -0.79 5.68 9.35
CA TRP A 32 -1.07 7.11 9.35
C TRP A 32 -2.29 7.50 10.20
N THR A 33 -3.37 6.73 10.12
CA THR A 33 -4.60 6.93 10.88
C THR A 33 -4.37 6.71 12.38
N GLN A 34 -3.57 5.71 12.76
CA GLN A 34 -3.19 5.48 14.16
C GLN A 34 -2.32 6.62 14.71
N ILE A 35 -1.36 7.12 13.91
CA ILE A 35 -0.56 8.29 14.25
C ILE A 35 -1.47 9.52 14.41
N CYS A 36 -2.42 9.74 13.52
CA CYS A 36 -3.37 10.85 13.63
C CYS A 36 -4.23 10.76 14.90
N PHE A 37 -4.76 9.58 15.23
CA PHE A 37 -5.58 9.39 16.44
C PHE A 37 -4.77 9.51 17.72
N SER A 38 -3.55 8.97 17.78
CA SER A 38 -2.67 9.12 18.94
C SER A 38 -2.32 10.59 19.20
N MET A 39 -2.04 11.36 18.15
CA MET A 39 -1.81 12.80 18.24
C MET A 39 -3.07 13.51 18.74
N GLN A 40 -4.25 13.21 18.18
CA GLN A 40 -5.51 13.79 18.63
C GLN A 40 -5.79 13.51 20.11
N ASN A 41 -5.53 12.29 20.57
CA ASN A 41 -5.69 11.89 21.96
C ASN A 41 -4.73 12.64 22.89
N ALA A 42 -3.47 12.83 22.48
CA ALA A 42 -2.49 13.61 23.23
C ALA A 42 -2.92 15.08 23.37
N VAL A 43 -3.40 15.69 22.29
CA VAL A 43 -3.94 17.06 22.32
C VAL A 43 -5.16 17.17 23.22
N GLN A 44 -6.06 16.19 23.16
CA GLN A 44 -7.27 16.17 23.99
C GLN A 44 -6.93 15.96 25.48
N ALA A 45 -5.92 15.14 25.81
CA ALA A 45 -5.45 14.96 27.18
C ALA A 45 -4.85 16.25 27.74
N ALA A 46 -3.99 16.93 26.96
CA ALA A 46 -3.46 18.24 27.29
C ALA A 46 -4.57 19.28 27.52
N ALA A 47 -5.57 19.29 26.64
CA ALA A 47 -6.75 20.13 26.76
C ALA A 47 -7.55 19.87 28.05
N ASN A 48 -7.72 18.61 28.43
CA ASN A 48 -8.46 18.22 29.63
C ASN A 48 -7.72 18.58 30.92
N ILE A 49 -6.38 18.52 30.92
CA ILE A 49 -5.54 18.84 32.09
C ILE A 49 -5.45 20.36 32.30
N TRP A 50 -5.23 21.13 31.24
CA TRP A 50 -4.97 22.58 31.35
C TRP A 50 -6.20 23.46 31.17
N GLY A 51 -7.28 22.92 30.61
CA GLY A 51 -8.53 23.63 30.35
C GLY A 51 -8.41 24.65 29.20
N ILE A 52 -9.18 24.45 28.13
CA ILE A 52 -9.23 25.36 26.96
C ILE A 52 -10.60 26.02 26.87
N SER A 53 -10.86 26.92 27.81
CA SER A 53 -12.16 27.60 27.94
C SER A 53 -12.14 29.08 27.53
N SER A 54 -10.96 29.68 27.39
CA SER A 54 -10.78 31.06 26.93
C SER A 54 -9.89 31.16 25.68
N ASP A 55 -10.06 32.23 24.90
CA ASP A 55 -9.24 32.49 23.70
C ASP A 55 -7.74 32.57 24.02
N GLU A 56 -7.37 33.07 25.20
CA GLU A 56 -6.00 33.09 25.67
C GLU A 56 -5.44 31.67 25.91
N GLN A 57 -6.24 30.78 26.48
CA GLN A 57 -5.86 29.38 26.70
C GLN A 57 -5.76 28.61 25.37
N ILE A 58 -6.65 28.89 24.42
CA ILE A 58 -6.60 28.33 23.07
C ILE A 58 -5.31 28.78 22.36
N ASN A 59 -4.94 30.05 22.46
CA ASN A 59 -3.72 30.58 21.88
C ASN A 59 -2.47 29.97 22.52
N LYS A 60 -2.43 29.81 23.85
CA LYS A 60 -1.32 29.13 24.54
C LYS A 60 -1.18 27.66 24.11
N MET A 61 -2.30 26.93 23.98
CA MET A 61 -2.28 25.56 23.47
C MET A 61 -1.77 25.50 22.03
N ARG A 62 -2.22 26.40 21.16
CA ARG A 62 -1.73 26.49 19.78
C ARG A 62 -0.24 26.77 19.72
N SER A 63 0.27 27.71 20.52
CA SER A 63 1.70 27.99 20.63
C SER A 63 2.49 26.77 21.11
N PHE A 64 1.99 26.07 22.14
CA PHE A 64 2.62 24.85 22.65
C PHE A 64 2.74 23.75 21.59
N ILE A 65 1.64 23.43 20.90
CA ILE A 65 1.63 22.44 19.81
C ILE A 65 2.59 22.87 18.68
N THR A 66 2.59 24.16 18.36
CA THR A 66 3.43 24.72 17.29
C THR A 66 4.91 24.55 17.63
N GLU A 67 5.33 24.90 18.84
CA GLU A 67 6.71 24.72 19.30
C GLU A 67 7.13 23.24 19.34
N MET A 68 6.24 22.35 19.75
CA MET A 68 6.49 20.90 19.74
C MET A 68 6.72 20.39 18.31
N VAL A 69 5.86 20.76 17.36
CA VAL A 69 6.02 20.40 15.94
C VAL A 69 7.31 21.01 15.36
N PHE A 70 7.63 22.27 15.67
CA PHE A 70 8.88 22.89 15.19
C PHE A 70 10.12 22.21 15.75
N THR A 71 10.09 21.78 17.02
CA THR A 71 11.19 21.05 17.65
C THR A 71 11.40 19.71 16.96
N GLU A 72 10.33 18.93 16.76
CA GLU A 72 10.45 17.64 16.07
C GLU A 72 10.83 17.79 14.60
N LEU A 73 10.30 18.79 13.89
CA LEU A 73 10.74 19.11 12.53
C LEU A 73 12.23 19.51 12.48
N SER A 74 12.74 20.18 13.51
CA SER A 74 14.15 20.54 13.61
C SER A 74 15.01 19.34 13.94
N ASN A 75 14.53 18.44 14.81
CA ASN A 75 15.14 17.14 15.06
C ASN A 75 15.20 16.33 13.77
N LEU A 76 14.12 16.29 12.97
CA LEU A 76 14.08 15.62 11.66
C LEU A 76 15.04 16.23 10.64
N LYS A 77 15.32 17.54 10.71
CA LYS A 77 16.37 18.18 9.88
C LYS A 77 17.79 17.83 10.32
N GLN A 78 17.98 17.48 11.59
CA GLN A 78 19.28 17.07 12.15
C GLN A 78 19.48 15.55 12.10
N PHE A 79 18.40 14.79 12.11
CA PHE A 79 18.38 13.38 11.74
C PHE A 79 18.77 13.33 10.26
N ASP A 80 19.93 12.75 10.00
CA ASP A 80 20.34 12.36 8.65
C ASP A 80 19.42 11.21 8.23
N ILE A 81 18.18 11.54 7.86
CA ILE A 81 17.33 10.66 7.09
C ILE A 81 17.97 10.67 5.71
N VAL A 82 19.03 9.89 5.57
CA VAL A 82 19.33 9.27 4.30
C VAL A 82 18.09 8.41 4.04
N PHE A 83 17.10 8.99 3.36
CA PHE A 83 16.27 8.19 2.46
C PHE A 83 17.31 7.42 1.70
N LYS A 84 17.44 6.12 1.97
CA LYS A 84 18.20 5.24 1.10
C LYS A 84 17.57 5.52 -0.25
N LYS A 85 18.27 6.30 -1.08
CA LYS A 85 17.92 6.53 -2.46
C LYS A 85 17.64 5.11 -2.95
N LYS A 86 16.35 4.82 -3.23
CA LYS A 86 15.85 3.52 -3.70
C LYS A 86 16.98 2.96 -4.55
N GLY A 87 17.67 1.95 -4.02
CA GLY A 87 19.00 1.58 -4.52
C GLY A 87 18.90 1.45 -6.02
N VAL A 88 19.67 2.24 -6.78
CA VAL A 88 19.62 2.37 -8.25
C VAL A 88 18.21 2.11 -8.78
N GLN A 89 17.41 3.12 -9.07
CA GLN A 89 16.16 2.90 -9.81
C GLN A 89 16.49 2.07 -11.06
N VAL A 90 16.21 0.78 -10.97
CA VAL A 90 16.03 -0.07 -12.13
C VAL A 90 14.82 0.59 -12.76
N GLU A 91 15.00 1.20 -13.93
CA GLU A 91 13.87 1.59 -14.77
C GLU A 91 13.06 0.31 -15.00
N ARG A 92 12.05 0.07 -14.16
CA ARG A 92 11.13 -1.06 -14.28
C ARG A 92 10.10 -0.60 -15.29
N SER A 93 10.09 -1.20 -16.48
CA SER A 93 9.06 -0.95 -17.47
C SER A 93 7.85 -1.85 -17.19
N LEU A 94 6.69 -1.49 -17.75
CA LEU A 94 5.49 -2.35 -17.70
C LEU A 94 5.70 -3.68 -18.45
N ASP A 95 6.71 -3.77 -19.31
CA ASP A 95 7.13 -5.00 -20.00
C ASP A 95 8.00 -5.92 -19.12
N THR A 96 8.26 -5.54 -17.86
CA THR A 96 8.95 -6.42 -16.91
C THR A 96 8.12 -7.69 -16.72
N LEU A 97 8.77 -8.84 -16.89
CA LEU A 97 8.16 -10.15 -16.73
C LEU A 97 8.28 -10.65 -15.28
N TYR A 98 7.17 -11.20 -14.79
CA TYR A 98 7.02 -11.75 -13.45
C TYR A 98 6.54 -13.20 -13.52
N CYS A 99 6.90 -13.99 -12.51
CA CYS A 99 6.36 -15.33 -12.34
C CYS A 99 4.84 -15.27 -12.07
N SER A 100 4.05 -15.97 -12.89
CA SER A 100 2.59 -16.11 -12.73
C SER A 100 2.15 -16.80 -11.43
N LYS A 101 3.06 -17.51 -10.74
CA LYS A 101 2.75 -18.22 -9.49
C LYS A 101 3.12 -17.48 -8.23
N CYS A 102 4.22 -16.72 -8.23
CA CYS A 102 4.75 -16.12 -7.00
C CYS A 102 4.98 -14.61 -7.10
N GLY A 103 4.87 -14.02 -8.30
CA GLY A 103 5.10 -12.60 -8.53
C GLY A 103 6.58 -12.19 -8.49
N SER A 104 7.52 -13.12 -8.37
CA SER A 104 8.93 -12.75 -8.41
C SER A 104 9.34 -12.27 -9.80
N SER A 105 10.18 -11.23 -9.85
CA SER A 105 10.90 -10.83 -11.06
C SER A 105 12.21 -11.59 -11.26
N ASP A 106 12.56 -12.50 -10.33
CA ASP A 106 13.69 -13.42 -10.46
C ASP A 106 13.31 -14.57 -11.38
N VAL A 107 13.33 -14.27 -12.68
CA VAL A 107 12.89 -15.16 -13.76
C VAL A 107 13.91 -15.18 -14.89
N GLU A 108 14.07 -16.35 -15.50
CA GLU A 108 14.96 -16.57 -16.63
C GLU A 108 14.20 -17.13 -17.82
N LYS A 109 14.66 -16.82 -19.04
CA LYS A 109 14.12 -17.40 -20.28
C LYS A 109 15.25 -18.02 -21.10
N ARG A 110 15.05 -19.24 -21.58
CA ARG A 110 15.95 -19.90 -22.51
C ARG A 110 15.84 -19.29 -23.90
N VAL A 111 16.99 -19.11 -24.54
CA VAL A 111 17.10 -18.61 -25.92
C VAL A 111 18.09 -19.45 -26.70
N TRP A 112 17.88 -19.55 -28.01
CA TRP A 112 18.81 -20.24 -28.89
C TRP A 112 19.99 -19.33 -29.22
N VAL A 113 21.19 -19.75 -28.82
CA VAL A 113 22.43 -19.03 -29.14
C VAL A 113 23.23 -19.81 -30.16
N ASN A 114 23.62 -19.16 -31.26
CA ASN A 114 24.58 -19.74 -32.18
C ASN A 114 25.99 -19.66 -31.56
N PRO A 115 26.65 -20.79 -31.24
CA PRO A 115 27.94 -20.76 -30.55
C PRO A 115 29.07 -20.15 -31.39
N ASN A 116 28.94 -20.13 -32.72
CA ASN A 116 29.97 -19.62 -33.63
C ASN A 116 29.81 -18.14 -33.95
N THR A 117 28.57 -17.67 -34.20
CA THR A 117 28.29 -16.26 -34.57
C THR A 117 27.92 -15.40 -33.36
N ARG A 118 27.61 -16.02 -32.21
CA ARG A 118 27.02 -15.38 -31.01
C ARG A 118 25.67 -14.70 -31.26
N GLU A 119 25.03 -14.98 -32.40
CA GLU A 119 23.69 -14.52 -32.67
C GLU A 119 22.69 -15.20 -31.74
N ILE A 120 21.82 -14.39 -31.14
CA ILE A 120 20.73 -14.83 -30.28
C ILE A 120 19.47 -14.84 -31.12
N ARG A 121 18.80 -16.00 -31.19
CA ARG A 121 17.48 -16.14 -31.79
C ARG A 121 16.44 -16.21 -30.70
N TYR A 122 15.56 -15.23 -30.71
CA TYR A 122 14.35 -15.24 -29.89
C TYR A 122 13.32 -16.12 -30.59
N ASN A 123 12.69 -17.03 -29.84
CA ASN A 123 11.50 -17.69 -30.33
C ASN A 123 10.34 -16.70 -30.23
N ASP A 124 9.58 -16.53 -31.32
CA ASP A 124 8.40 -15.65 -31.37
C ASP A 124 7.28 -16.20 -30.47
N SER A 125 7.31 -17.51 -30.16
CA SER A 125 6.46 -18.15 -29.17
C SER A 125 7.22 -18.30 -27.85
N ILE A 126 6.72 -17.66 -26.78
CA ILE A 126 7.15 -17.96 -25.41
C ILE A 126 6.48 -19.26 -25.02
N GLU A 127 7.22 -20.37 -25.03
CA GLU A 127 6.75 -21.62 -24.43
C GLU A 127 7.06 -21.61 -22.93
N VAL A 128 6.10 -22.05 -22.11
CA VAL A 128 6.24 -22.12 -20.64
C VAL A 128 7.47 -22.92 -20.22
N THR A 129 7.83 -23.94 -21.01
CA THR A 129 9.00 -24.81 -20.80
C THR A 129 10.34 -24.09 -20.97
N ASP A 130 10.36 -22.89 -21.54
CA ASP A 130 11.57 -22.09 -21.67
C ASP A 130 11.74 -21.07 -20.54
N CYS A 131 10.74 -20.92 -19.67
CA CYS A 131 10.69 -19.92 -18.62
C CYS A 131 10.89 -20.56 -17.25
N TRP A 132 11.82 -20.03 -16.45
CA TRP A 132 12.16 -20.54 -15.13
C TRP A 132 11.98 -19.44 -14.08
N CYS A 133 11.48 -19.80 -12.90
CA CYS A 133 11.46 -18.91 -11.74
C CYS A 133 12.45 -19.39 -10.67
N GLY A 134 13.34 -18.50 -10.21
CA GLY A 134 14.31 -18.80 -9.16
C GLY A 134 13.69 -19.04 -7.78
N ILE A 135 12.53 -18.45 -7.50
CA ILE A 135 11.84 -18.60 -6.20
C ILE A 135 11.00 -19.88 -6.15
N CYS A 136 10.30 -20.21 -7.23
CA CYS A 136 9.50 -21.44 -7.30
C CYS A 136 10.36 -22.67 -7.62
N GLU A 137 11.57 -22.46 -8.13
CA GLU A 137 12.47 -23.52 -8.62
C GLU A 137 11.79 -24.47 -9.63
N GLU A 138 10.96 -23.91 -10.52
CA GLU A 138 10.24 -24.65 -11.54
C GLU A 138 9.99 -23.81 -12.81
N HIS A 139 9.52 -24.47 -13.86
CA HIS A 139 9.11 -23.79 -15.08
C HIS A 139 7.72 -23.18 -14.89
N VAL A 140 7.59 -21.90 -15.24
CA VAL A 140 6.38 -21.11 -14.97
C VAL A 140 6.01 -20.25 -16.17
N GLU A 141 4.73 -19.90 -16.27
CA GLU A 141 4.33 -18.84 -17.19
C GLU A 141 4.85 -17.50 -16.68
N LEU A 142 5.39 -16.69 -17.58
CA LEU A 142 5.78 -15.33 -17.28
C LEU A 142 4.68 -14.39 -17.77
N ARG A 143 4.36 -13.41 -16.93
CA ARG A 143 3.32 -12.42 -17.20
C ARG A 143 3.88 -11.02 -16.96
N THR A 144 3.40 -10.09 -17.77
CA THR A 144 3.58 -8.65 -17.54
C THR A 144 2.76 -8.21 -16.32
N LEU A 145 3.06 -7.02 -15.81
CA LEU A 145 2.32 -6.47 -14.68
C LEU A 145 0.84 -6.26 -15.03
N SER A 146 0.52 -5.87 -16.27
CA SER A 146 -0.86 -5.71 -16.75
C SER A 146 -1.63 -7.02 -16.81
N GLU A 147 -1.02 -8.10 -17.31
CA GLU A 147 -1.67 -9.42 -17.34
C GLU A 147 -1.95 -9.94 -15.92
N LEU A 148 -1.03 -9.74 -14.98
CA LEU A 148 -1.26 -10.10 -13.58
C LEU A 148 -2.39 -9.27 -12.96
N TRP A 149 -2.50 -8.00 -13.33
CA TRP A 149 -3.59 -7.13 -12.87
C TRP A 149 -4.96 -7.59 -13.40
N GLU A 150 -5.02 -8.00 -14.67
CA GLU A 150 -6.23 -8.61 -15.25
C GLU A 150 -6.62 -9.88 -14.50
N MET A 151 -5.67 -10.79 -14.25
CA MET A 151 -5.90 -12.02 -13.47
C MET A 151 -6.39 -11.71 -12.05
N PHE A 152 -5.84 -10.67 -11.41
CA PHE A 152 -6.27 -10.25 -10.09
C PHE A 152 -7.71 -9.74 -10.08
N GLY A 153 -8.17 -9.10 -11.16
CA GLY A 153 -9.54 -8.62 -11.31
C GLY A 153 -10.59 -9.73 -11.29
N ASP A 154 -10.20 -10.98 -11.60
CA ASP A 154 -11.08 -12.15 -11.56
C ASP A 154 -11.12 -12.81 -10.16
N ILE A 155 -10.25 -12.40 -9.22
CA ILE A 155 -10.21 -12.96 -7.86
C ILE A 155 -11.35 -12.36 -7.03
N PRO A 156 -12.26 -13.18 -6.47
CA PRO A 156 -13.32 -12.69 -5.62
C PRO A 156 -12.77 -12.09 -4.32
N VAL A 157 -13.42 -11.03 -3.84
CA VAL A 157 -13.08 -10.32 -2.60
C VAL A 157 -14.29 -10.34 -1.67
N ASN A 158 -14.07 -10.68 -0.40
CA ASN A 158 -15.13 -10.76 0.61
C ASN A 158 -15.55 -9.36 1.13
N ASN A 159 -16.47 -9.32 2.11
CA ASN A 159 -16.96 -8.05 2.67
C ASN A 159 -15.94 -7.31 3.55
N ASP A 160 -14.85 -7.97 3.93
CA ASP A 160 -13.75 -7.42 4.73
C ASP A 160 -12.57 -6.98 3.85
N ASP A 161 -12.77 -6.89 2.54
CA ASP A 161 -11.77 -6.52 1.52
C ASP A 161 -10.59 -7.51 1.40
N GLU A 162 -10.79 -8.77 1.77
CA GLU A 162 -9.80 -9.84 1.63
C GLU A 162 -10.06 -10.70 0.39
N ILE A 163 -8.99 -11.18 -0.25
CA ILE A 163 -9.09 -12.09 -1.40
C ILE A 163 -9.60 -13.46 -0.95
N GLU A 164 -10.52 -14.06 -1.68
CA GLU A 164 -11.10 -15.37 -1.33
C GLU A 164 -10.35 -16.55 -1.95
N GLU A 165 -9.44 -16.29 -2.89
CA GLU A 165 -8.58 -17.29 -3.53
C GLU A 165 -7.10 -16.89 -3.43
N ASP A 166 -6.20 -17.87 -3.49
CA ASP A 166 -4.76 -17.61 -3.54
C ASP A 166 -4.39 -16.85 -4.80
N PHE A 167 -3.63 -15.77 -4.66
CA PHE A 167 -3.11 -14.98 -5.77
C PHE A 167 -1.62 -14.75 -5.61
N LEU A 168 -0.81 -15.26 -6.53
CA LEU A 168 0.65 -15.25 -6.41
C LEU A 168 1.11 -15.88 -5.07
N ASN A 169 1.91 -15.16 -4.28
CA ASN A 169 2.31 -15.56 -2.93
C ASN A 169 1.35 -15.05 -1.84
N PHE A 170 0.21 -14.47 -2.21
CA PHE A 170 -0.81 -14.00 -1.28
C PHE A 170 -1.85 -15.10 -1.09
N PRO A 171 -1.93 -15.73 0.10
CA PRO A 171 -2.96 -16.72 0.37
C PRO A 171 -4.34 -16.07 0.47
N ALA A 172 -5.40 -16.86 0.26
CA ALA A 172 -6.76 -16.47 0.59
C ALA A 172 -6.85 -15.92 2.03
N GLY A 173 -7.59 -14.82 2.20
CA GLY A 173 -7.65 -14.01 3.42
C GLY A 173 -6.65 -12.85 3.46
N THR A 174 -5.79 -12.68 2.45
CA THR A 174 -4.93 -11.49 2.34
C THR A 174 -5.77 -10.28 1.97
N SER A 175 -5.54 -9.13 2.61
CA SER A 175 -6.13 -7.85 2.22
C SER A 175 -5.82 -7.51 0.76
N ARG A 176 -6.84 -7.17 -0.03
CA ARG A 176 -6.65 -6.73 -1.43
C ARG A 176 -5.73 -5.51 -1.53
N PHE A 177 -5.65 -4.70 -0.46
CA PHE A 177 -4.81 -3.51 -0.41
C PHE A 177 -3.31 -3.86 -0.36
N ASP A 178 -2.93 -4.99 0.26
CA ASP A 178 -1.55 -5.49 0.23
C ASP A 178 -1.16 -5.91 -1.18
N VAL A 179 -2.10 -6.56 -1.89
CA VAL A 179 -1.91 -6.93 -3.29
C VAL A 179 -1.77 -5.67 -4.16
N TRP A 180 -2.62 -4.65 -3.95
CA TRP A 180 -2.51 -3.36 -4.64
C TRP A 180 -1.17 -2.66 -4.38
N HIS A 181 -0.70 -2.67 -3.13
CA HIS A 181 0.59 -2.10 -2.78
C HIS A 181 1.74 -2.81 -3.51
N TRP A 182 1.67 -4.13 -3.61
CA TRP A 182 2.64 -4.91 -4.38
C TRP A 182 2.69 -4.49 -5.86
N PHE A 183 1.54 -4.21 -6.49
CA PHE A 183 1.48 -3.66 -7.85
C PHE A 183 2.07 -2.24 -7.91
N ASP A 184 1.66 -1.37 -6.99
CA ASP A 184 2.09 0.04 -6.93
C ASP A 184 3.62 0.18 -6.84
N GLU A 185 4.27 -0.65 -6.01
CA GLU A 185 5.73 -0.68 -5.89
C GLU A 185 6.48 -1.06 -7.19
N ARG A 186 5.78 -1.72 -8.13
CA ARG A 186 6.30 -2.26 -9.39
C ARG A 186 5.91 -1.43 -10.61
N CYS A 187 4.92 -0.55 -10.47
CA CYS A 187 4.54 0.44 -11.48
C CYS A 187 5.59 1.56 -11.60
N PRO A 188 5.96 1.98 -12.83
CA PRO A 188 6.85 3.12 -13.04
C PRO A 188 6.31 4.45 -12.49
N ASN A 189 5.01 4.72 -12.68
CA ASN A 189 4.38 5.98 -12.28
C ASN A 189 3.52 5.82 -11.02
N ASN A 190 2.76 4.72 -10.91
CA ASN A 190 1.99 4.21 -9.74
C ASN A 190 0.86 3.29 -10.27
N LEU A 191 0.21 2.52 -9.40
CA LEU A 191 -0.89 1.63 -9.77
C LEU A 191 -2.05 2.38 -10.47
N HIS A 192 -2.39 3.56 -9.97
CA HIS A 192 -3.51 4.35 -10.50
C HIS A 192 -3.26 4.79 -11.95
N ASP A 193 -2.09 5.37 -12.23
CA ASP A 193 -1.75 5.96 -13.53
C ASP A 193 -1.37 4.91 -14.58
N ASP A 194 -0.81 3.78 -14.16
CA ASP A 194 -0.31 2.76 -15.09
C ASP A 194 -1.31 1.63 -15.35
N LEU A 195 -2.13 1.23 -14.36
CA LEU A 195 -2.98 0.03 -14.45
C LEU A 195 -4.47 0.29 -14.25
N MET A 196 -4.88 1.20 -13.36
CA MET A 196 -6.30 1.48 -13.14
C MET A 196 -6.88 2.44 -14.17
N TYR A 197 -6.14 3.50 -14.48
CA TYR A 197 -6.51 4.54 -15.43
C TYR A 197 -5.32 4.83 -16.35
N PRO A 198 -4.87 3.83 -17.13
CA PRO A 198 -3.82 4.06 -18.10
C PRO A 198 -4.23 5.26 -18.94
N LYS A 199 -3.35 6.28 -19.02
CA LYS A 199 -3.56 7.40 -19.93
C LYS A 199 -3.60 6.79 -21.31
N ASN A 200 -4.82 6.57 -21.82
CA ASN A 200 -5.02 6.33 -23.23
C ASN A 200 -4.43 7.54 -23.92
N ASP A 201 -3.24 7.38 -24.51
CA ASP A 201 -2.74 8.34 -25.46
C ASP A 201 -3.89 8.59 -26.43
N ALA A 202 -4.35 9.83 -26.43
CA ALA A 202 -5.47 10.28 -27.24
C ALA A 202 -5.25 9.82 -28.68
N VAL A 203 -6.21 9.04 -29.19
CA VAL A 203 -6.37 8.77 -30.62
C VAL A 203 -6.55 10.09 -31.36
#